data_AF-A0AAV2SED3-F1
#
_entry.id   AF-A0AAV2SED3-F1
#
_cell.length_a   1.000
_cell.length_b   1.000
_cell.length_c   1.000
_cell.angle_alpha   90.00
_cell.angle_beta   90.00
_cell.angle_gamma   90.00
#
_symmetry.space_group_name_H-M   'P 1'
#
loop_
_entity.id
_entity.type
_entity.pdbx_description
1 polymer ?
#
loop_
_entity_poly.entity_id
_entity_poly.type
_entity_poly.pdbx_seq_one_letter_code
_entity_poly.pdbx_strand_id
1 'polypeptide(L)'
;MLAISYAAHIRLWGISEEGSRNDIGTFNLGVPVEYLFFIGSQLVALSSDGKIGVWHAMTQHWQIQDVLPIASFDTAGSFLLLGCTNGSIYYI
;
A
#
# COMPACT_ATOMS: atom_id res chain seq x y z
N MET A 1 -2.92 9.02 9.86
CA MET A 1 -3.80 7.95 9.34
C MET A 1 -3.35 6.63 9.93
N LEU A 2 -4.23 5.63 9.98
CA LEU A 2 -3.93 4.26 10.41
C LEU A 2 -4.50 3.28 9.39
N ALA A 3 -3.68 2.33 8.95
CA ALA A 3 -4.09 1.25 8.07
C ALA A 3 -3.81 -0.11 8.72
N ILE A 4 -4.71 -1.06 8.52
CA ILE A 4 -4.47 -2.47 8.85
C ILE A 4 -4.83 -3.35 7.66
N SER A 5 -4.09 -4.44 7.47
CA SER A 5 -4.45 -5.50 6.55
C SER A 5 -5.06 -6.68 7.28
N TYR A 6 -5.98 -7.38 6.61
CA TYR A 6 -6.53 -8.66 7.05
C TYR A 6 -6.90 -9.49 5.81
N ALA A 7 -6.17 -10.58 5.60
CA ALA A 7 -6.19 -11.34 4.35
C ALA A 7 -5.98 -10.41 3.15
N ALA A 8 -6.91 -10.36 2.20
CA ALA A 8 -6.83 -9.50 1.02
C ALA A 8 -7.35 -8.07 1.22
N HIS A 9 -7.88 -7.77 2.41
CA HIS A 9 -8.52 -6.48 2.67
C HIS A 9 -7.59 -5.54 3.43
N ILE A 10 -7.76 -4.25 3.17
CA ILE A 10 -7.10 -3.17 3.87
C ILE A 10 -8.18 -2.26 4.42
N ARG A 11 -8.11 -1.88 5.70
CA ARG A 11 -8.98 -0.84 6.28
C ARG A 11 -8.17 0.36 6.67
N LEU A 12 -8.62 1.54 6.24
CA LEU A 12 -7.93 2.81 6.41
C LEU A 12 -8.81 3.79 7.21
N TRP A 13 -8.19 4.44 8.19
CA TRP A 13 -8.81 5.42 9.06
C TRP A 13 -7.99 6.70 9.15
N GLY A 14 -8.71 7.82 9.28
CA GLY A 14 -8.19 9.06 9.84
C GLY A 14 -8.33 8.99 11.36
N ILE A 15 -7.25 9.31 12.08
CA ILE A 15 -7.28 9.42 13.54
C ILE A 15 -6.97 10.89 13.84
N SER A 16 -7.88 11.56 14.55
CA SER A 16 -7.68 12.94 15.01
C SER A 16 -6.78 12.99 16.24
N GLU A 17 -6.31 14.18 16.61
CA GLU A 17 -5.52 14.38 17.83
C GLU A 17 -6.31 14.02 19.10
N GLU A 18 -7.63 14.17 19.07
CA GLU A 18 -8.55 13.79 20.15
C GLU A 18 -8.82 12.28 20.21
N GLY A 19 -8.22 11.51 19.29
CA GLY A 19 -8.38 10.05 19.20
C GLY A 19 -9.68 9.61 18.51
N SER A 20 -10.47 10.54 17.96
CA SER A 20 -11.66 10.19 17.20
C SER A 20 -11.27 9.54 15.86
N ARG A 21 -11.96 8.44 15.52
CA ARG A 21 -11.72 7.67 14.31
C ARG A 21 -12.71 8.06 13.21
N ASN A 22 -12.18 8.42 12.04
CA ASN A 22 -12.94 8.59 10.82
C ASN A 22 -12.64 7.44 9.84
N ASP A 23 -13.67 6.73 9.39
CA ASP A 23 -13.53 5.65 8.41
C ASP A 23 -13.28 6.26 7.01
N ILE A 24 -12.08 6.06 6.45
CA ILE A 24 -11.72 6.55 5.11
C ILE A 24 -12.17 5.54 4.05
N GLY A 25 -11.93 4.25 4.29
CA GLY A 25 -12.30 3.22 3.33
C GLY A 25 -11.88 1.81 3.72
N THR A 26 -12.45 0.84 3.02
CA THR A 26 -11.98 -0.54 2.98
C THR A 26 -11.67 -0.89 1.53
N PHE A 27 -10.45 -1.37 1.29
CA PHE A 27 -9.94 -1.72 -0.03
C PHE A 27 -9.67 -3.22 -0.08
N ASN A 28 -9.70 -3.79 -1.28
CA ASN A 28 -9.41 -5.19 -1.50
C ASN A 28 -8.32 -5.30 -2.57
N LEU A 29 -7.21 -5.97 -2.26
CA LEU A 29 -6.13 -6.24 -3.19
C LEU A 29 -6.39 -7.49 -4.06
N GLY A 30 -7.34 -8.33 -3.64
CA GLY A 30 -7.68 -9.61 -4.27
C GLY A 30 -6.78 -10.77 -3.85
N VAL A 31 -5.62 -10.49 -3.26
CA VAL A 31 -4.64 -11.45 -2.72
C VAL A 31 -4.20 -11.01 -1.32
N PRO A 32 -3.63 -11.92 -0.50
CA PRO A 32 -3.14 -11.56 0.83
C PRO A 32 -2.19 -10.36 0.81
N VAL A 33 -2.46 -9.40 1.70
CA VAL A 33 -1.65 -8.20 1.88
C VAL A 33 -0.62 -8.45 2.97
N GLU A 34 0.64 -8.35 2.63
CA GLU A 34 1.76 -8.66 3.53
C GLU A 34 2.40 -7.41 4.10
N TYR A 35 2.44 -6.34 3.31
CA TYR A 35 3.08 -5.08 3.71
C TYR A 35 2.19 -3.88 3.37
N LEU A 36 2.24 -2.88 4.26
CA LEU A 36 1.58 -1.59 4.10
C LEU A 36 2.59 -0.47 4.33
N PHE A 37 2.61 0.51 3.43
CA PHE A 37 3.49 1.68 3.51
C PHE A 37 2.68 2.96 3.34
N PHE A 38 3.01 3.97 4.14
CA PHE A 38 2.60 5.34 3.86
C PHE A 38 3.77 6.04 3.18
N ILE A 39 3.60 6.42 1.91
CA ILE A 39 4.64 7.05 1.08
C ILE A 39 4.06 8.35 0.53
N GLY A 40 4.57 9.49 1.04
CA GLY A 40 4.01 10.80 0.72
C GLY A 40 2.52 10.88 1.08
N SER A 41 1.66 11.07 0.07
CA SER A 41 0.20 11.15 0.22
C SER A 41 -0.53 9.85 -0.15
N GLN A 42 0.20 8.74 -0.23
CA GLN A 42 -0.32 7.46 -0.67
C GLN A 42 -0.22 6.40 0.43
N LEU A 43 -1.20 5.49 0.45
CA LEU A 43 -1.10 4.21 1.12
C LEU A 43 -0.81 3.15 0.05
N VAL A 44 0.30 2.44 0.19
CA VAL A 44 0.70 1.35 -0.71
C VAL A 44 0.55 0.02 0.02
N ALA A 45 -0.12 -0.95 -0.60
CA ALA A 45 -0.25 -2.32 -0.14
C ALA A 45 0.53 -3.25 -1.10
N LEU A 46 1.36 -4.12 -0.54
CA LEU A 46 2.13 -5.11 -1.30
C LEU A 46 1.75 -6.54 -0.94
N SER A 47 1.84 -7.40 -1.95
CA SER A 47 1.74 -8.85 -1.83
C SER A 47 2.94 -9.50 -2.52
N SER A 48 3.50 -10.57 -1.94
CA SER A 48 4.53 -11.40 -2.57
C SER A 48 4.10 -12.02 -3.90
N ASP A 49 2.79 -12.15 -4.15
CA ASP A 49 2.20 -12.61 -5.42
C ASP A 49 2.42 -11.64 -6.59
N GLY A 50 3.06 -10.49 -6.35
CA GLY A 50 3.32 -9.48 -7.37
C GLY A 50 2.12 -8.58 -7.63
N LYS A 51 1.23 -8.40 -6.64
CA LYS A 51 0.16 -7.39 -6.70
C LYS A 51 0.47 -6.22 -5.80
N ILE A 52 0.22 -5.02 -6.32
CA ILE A 52 0.36 -3.76 -5.61
C ILE A 52 -0.96 -3.03 -5.66
N GLY A 53 -1.37 -2.48 -4.52
CA GLY A 53 -2.49 -1.56 -4.43
C GLY A 53 -2.03 -0.19 -3.94
N VAL A 54 -2.49 0.88 -4.58
CA VAL A 54 -2.16 2.25 -4.21
C VAL A 54 -3.44 3.03 -3.99
N TRP A 55 -3.61 3.56 -2.77
CA TRP A 55 -4.64 4.55 -2.47
C TRP A 55 -4.01 5.94 -2.42
N HIS A 56 -4.58 6.90 -3.14
CA HIS A 56 -4.06 8.27 -3.18
C HIS A 56 -4.97 9.22 -2.38
N ALA A 57 -4.42 9.92 -1.38
CA ALA A 57 -5.24 10.69 -0.43
C ALA A 57 -6.01 11.86 -1.05
N MET A 58 -5.41 12.55 -2.03
CA MET A 58 -6.04 13.71 -2.66
C MET A 58 -7.21 13.34 -3.58
N THR A 59 -7.04 12.29 -4.41
CA THR A 59 -8.06 11.85 -5.38
C THR A 59 -9.00 10.81 -4.79
N GLN A 60 -8.64 10.23 -3.63
CA GLN A 60 -9.35 9.16 -2.95
C GLN A 60 -9.56 7.90 -3.81
N HIS A 61 -8.72 7.71 -4.82
CA HIS A 61 -8.80 6.55 -5.71
C HIS A 61 -7.92 5.40 -5.22
N TRP A 62 -8.48 4.19 -5.29
CA TRP A 62 -7.75 2.93 -5.13
C TRP A 62 -7.44 2.36 -6.51
N GLN A 63 -6.18 2.02 -6.74
CA GLN A 63 -5.71 1.42 -7.99
C GLN A 63 -4.91 0.16 -7.67
N ILE A 64 -5.07 -0.87 -8.49
CA ILE A 64 -4.33 -2.13 -8.36
C ILE A 64 -3.53 -2.33 -9.63
N GLN A 65 -2.29 -2.77 -9.47
CA GLN A 65 -1.39 -3.10 -10.57
C GLN A 65 -0.65 -4.40 -10.29
N ASP A 66 -0.49 -5.21 -11.34
CA ASP A 66 0.38 -6.37 -11.34
C ASP A 66 1.82 -5.94 -11.64
N VAL A 67 2.75 -6.49 -10.87
CA VAL A 67 4.20 -6.37 -11.02
C VAL A 67 4.83 -7.75 -10.97
N LEU A 68 6.13 -7.81 -11.23
CA LEU A 68 6.89 -9.03 -11.01
C LEU A 68 7.06 -9.31 -9.51
N PRO A 69 7.15 -10.59 -9.09
CA PRO A 69 7.32 -10.93 -7.68
C PRO A 69 8.47 -10.16 -7.03
N ILE A 70 8.16 -9.52 -5.90
CA ILE A 70 9.05 -8.60 -5.19
C ILE A 70 9.93 -9.42 -4.23
N ALA A 71 11.24 -9.30 -4.36
CA ALA A 71 12.23 -9.97 -3.51
C ALA A 71 12.74 -9.07 -2.38
N SER A 72 12.77 -7.75 -2.61
CA SER A 72 13.22 -6.76 -1.64
C SER A 72 12.55 -5.41 -1.89
N PHE A 73 12.51 -4.56 -0.88
CA PHE A 73 12.02 -3.19 -0.99
C PHE A 73 12.71 -2.28 0.02
N ASP A 74 12.74 -0.99 -0.28
CA ASP A 74 13.19 0.05 0.65
C ASP A 74 12.52 1.39 0.36
N THR A 75 12.48 2.29 1.34
CA THR A 75 11.91 3.63 1.20
C THR A 75 13.01 4.69 1.10
N ALA A 76 12.94 5.54 0.08
CA ALA A 76 13.86 6.65 -0.12
C ALA A 76 13.07 7.97 -0.19
N GLY A 77 12.86 8.62 0.96
CA GLY A 77 12.08 9.86 1.04
C GLY A 77 10.61 9.63 0.66
N SER A 78 10.20 10.14 -0.50
CA SER A 78 8.84 10.00 -1.03
C SER A 78 8.67 8.86 -2.03
N PHE A 79 9.64 7.95 -2.12
CA PHE A 79 9.62 6.82 -3.04
C PHE A 79 9.66 5.49 -2.31
N LEU A 80 8.97 4.50 -2.86
CA LEU A 80 9.14 3.10 -2.51
C LEU A 80 9.84 2.37 -3.65
N LEU A 81 11.04 1.85 -3.40
CA LEU A 81 11.80 1.05 -4.34
C LEU A 81 11.48 -0.43 -4.15
N LEU A 82 11.29 -1.14 -5.25
CA LEU A 82 10.95 -2.57 -5.28
C LEU A 82 11.97 -3.31 -6.14
N GLY A 83 12.75 -4.19 -5.52
CA GLY A 83 13.63 -5.13 -6.22
C GLY A 83 12.88 -6.42 -6.53
N CYS A 84 12.67 -6.71 -7.81
CA CYS A 84 11.99 -7.92 -8.26
C CYS A 84 12.95 -9.10 -8.41
N THR A 85 12.41 -10.31 -8.32
CA THR A 85 13.14 -11.58 -8.44
C THR A 85 13.90 -11.77 -9.76
N ASN A 86 13.53 -11.05 -10.81
CA ASN A 86 14.22 -11.07 -12.10
C ASN A 86 15.36 -10.02 -12.23
N GLY A 87 15.68 -9.31 -11.14
CA GLY A 87 16.69 -8.25 -11.11
C GLY A 87 16.22 -6.87 -11.59
N SER A 88 14.94 -6.71 -11.95
CA SER A 88 14.37 -5.40 -12.27
C SER A 88 14.11 -4.58 -11.00
N ILE A 89 14.19 -3.26 -11.10
CA ILE A 89 13.85 -2.32 -10.02
C ILE A 89 12.68 -1.45 -10.47
N TYR A 90 11.60 -1.45 -9.69
CA TYR A 90 10.47 -0.53 -9.86
C TYR A 90 10.48 0.51 -8.75
N TYR A 91 9.82 1.65 -9.01
CA TYR A 91 9.55 2.64 -7.99
C TYR A 91 8.09 3.07 -8.02
N ILE A 92 7.58 3.46 -6.85
CA ILE A 92 6.29 4.11 -6.63
C ILE A 92 6.57 5.49 -6.05
#